data_AF-A0A5J5EFJ9-F1
#
_entry.id   AF-A0A5J5EFJ9-F1
#
_cell.length_a   1.000
_cell.length_b   1.000
_cell.length_c   1.000
_cell.angle_alpha   90.00
_cell.angle_beta   90.00
_cell.angle_gamma   90.00
#
_symmetry.space_group_name_H-M   'P 1'
#
loop_
_entity.id
_entity.type
_entity.pdbx_description
1 polymer ?
#
loop_
_entity_poly.entity_id
_entity_poly.type
_entity_poly.pdbx_seq_one_letter_code
_entity_poly.pdbx_strand_id
1 'polypeptide(L)'
;MFYLLNLDQTVKLSQEFKPDGIIVFHSAILDLNPSKTGTSEIDNTAINLKHGNDILLHISIRRKENAVVFNSKTANGNWGAEERIVLKGAFSGPNTTITVYNHGDRFQILFDYHTVHYYNKRIQANADNVSYNRNPDQTPPFSNPLAFSTYSSLAKMVANDD
;
A
#
# COMPACT_ATOMS: atom_id res chain seq x y z
N MET A 1 -3.44 3.68 15.86
CA MET A 1 -3.85 5.04 15.47
C MET A 1 -4.62 4.97 14.16
N PHE A 2 -5.69 5.74 14.01
CA PHE A 2 -6.52 5.78 12.80
C PHE A 2 -6.25 7.03 11.96
N TYR A 3 -6.31 6.90 10.63
CA TYR A 3 -6.05 7.97 9.68
C TYR A 3 -7.05 7.90 8.51
N LEU A 4 -7.36 9.06 7.94
CA LEU A 4 -8.00 9.20 6.64
C LEU A 4 -6.99 9.75 5.64
N LEU A 5 -6.85 9.08 4.50
CA LEU A 5 -5.89 9.42 3.46
C LEU A 5 -6.66 9.67 2.15
N ASN A 6 -6.80 10.94 1.80
CA ASN A 6 -7.36 11.31 0.51
C ASN A 6 -6.40 10.91 -0.63
N LEU A 7 -6.96 10.72 -1.82
CA LEU A 7 -6.20 10.51 -3.05
C LEU A 7 -5.28 11.70 -3.34
N ASP A 8 -4.09 11.39 -3.85
CA ASP A 8 -3.02 12.33 -4.17
C ASP A 8 -2.52 13.11 -2.94
N GLN A 9 -2.58 12.49 -1.75
CA GLN A 9 -2.07 13.04 -0.49
C GLN A 9 -1.03 12.14 0.17
N THR A 10 -0.29 12.74 1.10
CA THR A 10 0.62 12.06 2.03
C THR A 10 0.25 12.45 3.45
N VAL A 11 0.21 11.48 4.35
CA VAL A 11 -0.01 11.68 5.79
C VAL A 11 1.23 11.25 6.55
N LYS A 12 1.69 12.11 7.46
CA LYS A 12 2.73 11.79 8.43
C LYS A 12 2.17 10.91 9.53
N LEU A 13 2.85 9.80 9.82
CA LEU A 13 2.48 8.91 10.91
C LEU A 13 2.82 9.57 12.25
N SER A 14 1.96 9.37 13.24
CA SER A 14 2.20 9.81 14.62
C SER A 14 3.42 9.12 15.27
N GLN A 15 3.75 7.92 14.80
CA GLN A 15 4.94 7.16 15.17
C GLN A 15 5.48 6.44 13.94
N GLU A 16 6.80 6.27 13.87
CA GLU A 16 7.43 5.48 12.80
C GLU A 16 6.91 4.05 12.78
N PHE A 17 6.75 3.52 11.57
CA PHE A 17 6.40 2.13 11.30
C PHE A 17 7.62 1.22 11.46
N LYS A 18 7.89 0.85 12.72
CA LYS A 18 9.02 0.02 13.16
C LYS A 18 8.78 -1.48 12.92
N PRO A 19 9.82 -2.34 13.06
CA PRO A 19 9.63 -3.79 13.11
C PRO A 19 8.53 -4.17 14.12
N ASP A 20 7.83 -5.25 13.82
CA ASP A 20 6.58 -5.72 14.43
C ASP A 20 5.34 -4.85 14.19
N GLY A 21 5.48 -3.67 13.61
CA GLY A 21 4.34 -2.82 13.27
C GLY A 21 3.43 -3.46 12.22
N ILE A 22 2.12 -3.17 12.33
CA ILE A 22 1.10 -3.53 11.33
C ILE A 22 0.38 -2.27 10.85
N ILE A 23 0.20 -2.12 9.53
CA ILE A 23 -0.71 -1.14 8.94
C ILE A 23 -1.82 -1.90 8.20
N VAL A 24 -3.08 -1.54 8.45
CA VAL A 24 -4.24 -2.08 7.74
C VAL A 24 -4.95 -0.94 7.03
N PHE A 25 -4.94 -0.97 5.70
CA PHE A 25 -5.72 -0.10 4.83
C PHE A 25 -7.08 -0.73 4.60
N HIS A 26 -8.14 0.07 4.70
CA HIS A 26 -9.52 -0.32 4.49
C HIS A 26 -10.12 0.49 3.37
N SER A 27 -10.73 -0.20 2.41
CA SER A 27 -11.52 0.43 1.38
C SER A 27 -12.93 -0.11 1.34
N ALA A 28 -13.90 0.81 1.24
CA ALA A 28 -15.31 0.49 1.03
C ALA A 28 -15.64 0.22 -0.46
N ILE A 29 -14.68 0.42 -1.36
CA ILE A 29 -14.85 0.25 -2.80
C ILE A 29 -13.72 -0.62 -3.33
N LEU A 30 -14.07 -1.55 -4.21
CA LEU A 30 -13.12 -2.26 -5.06
C LEU A 30 -13.63 -2.24 -6.51
N ASP A 31 -13.01 -1.44 -7.37
CA ASP A 31 -13.25 -1.41 -8.81
C ASP A 31 -12.01 -1.84 -9.58
N LEU A 32 -11.98 -3.13 -9.94
CA LEU A 32 -10.89 -3.71 -10.73
C LEU A 32 -11.03 -3.48 -12.24
N ASN A 33 -12.06 -2.73 -12.69
CA ASN A 33 -12.10 -2.30 -14.08
C ASN A 33 -11.03 -1.25 -14.34
N PRO A 34 -10.26 -1.36 -15.44
CA PRO A 34 -9.24 -0.37 -15.76
C PRO A 34 -9.80 1.06 -15.80
N SER A 35 -8.97 2.01 -15.35
CA SER A 35 -9.32 3.43 -15.47
C SER A 35 -9.61 3.76 -16.94
N LYS A 36 -10.77 4.38 -17.18
CA LYS A 36 -11.17 4.87 -18.51
C LYS A 36 -10.70 6.31 -18.76
N THR A 37 -10.17 6.97 -17.74
CA THR A 37 -9.67 8.34 -17.78
C THR A 37 -8.16 8.36 -17.58
N GLY A 38 -7.53 9.51 -17.85
CA GLY A 38 -6.09 9.69 -17.83
C GLY A 38 -5.44 9.50 -19.20
N THR A 39 -4.27 10.10 -19.38
CA THR A 39 -3.48 10.07 -20.64
C THR A 39 -2.32 9.08 -20.59
N SER A 40 -2.01 8.54 -19.40
CA SER A 40 -0.96 7.52 -19.25
C SER A 40 -1.46 6.16 -19.73
N GLU A 41 -0.65 5.49 -20.55
CA GLU A 41 -0.87 4.09 -20.92
C GLU A 41 -0.86 3.16 -19.71
N ILE A 42 -0.13 3.56 -18.66
CA ILE A 42 0.01 2.82 -17.43
C ILE A 42 -1.15 3.20 -16.51
N ASP A 43 -2.11 2.29 -16.34
CA ASP A 43 -3.12 2.37 -15.27
C ASP A 43 -2.46 2.06 -13.94
N ASN A 44 -2.29 3.06 -13.09
CA ASN A 44 -1.53 2.97 -11.84
C ASN A 44 -2.26 3.73 -10.73
N THR A 45 -2.63 3.00 -9.69
CA THR A 45 -2.94 3.56 -8.37
C THR A 45 -2.09 2.85 -7.33
N ALA A 46 -1.48 3.60 -6.43
CA ALA A 46 -0.51 3.07 -5.50
C ALA A 46 -0.62 3.62 -4.09
N ILE A 47 -0.40 2.73 -3.13
CA ILE A 47 -0.14 3.06 -1.72
C ILE A 47 1.36 2.95 -1.51
N ASN A 48 1.95 3.93 -0.82
CA ASN A 48 3.38 3.97 -0.55
C ASN A 48 3.66 4.10 0.94
N LEU A 49 4.59 3.29 1.44
CA LEU A 49 5.26 3.53 2.72
C LEU A 49 6.56 4.28 2.44
N LYS A 50 6.76 5.42 3.12
CA LYS A 50 7.84 6.36 2.83
C LYS A 50 8.68 6.70 4.06
N HIS A 51 9.96 6.99 3.83
CA HIS A 51 10.83 7.69 4.79
C HIS A 51 11.25 9.01 4.17
N GLY A 52 10.64 10.11 4.60
CA GLY A 52 10.75 11.40 3.89
C GLY A 52 10.36 11.28 2.40
N ASN A 53 11.33 11.41 1.50
CA ASN A 53 11.13 11.29 0.04
C ASN A 53 11.43 9.91 -0.52
N ASP A 54 12.03 9.00 0.25
CA ASP A 54 12.25 7.62 -0.17
C ASP A 54 10.92 6.85 -0.13
N ILE A 55 10.70 5.99 -1.12
CA ILE A 55 9.61 5.02 -1.15
C ILE A 55 10.19 3.67 -0.75
N LEU A 56 9.91 3.27 0.48
CA LEU A 56 10.39 2.01 1.05
C LEU A 56 9.62 0.82 0.47
N LEU A 57 8.30 0.98 0.31
CA LEU A 57 7.42 0.01 -0.31
C LEU A 57 6.38 0.75 -1.14
N HIS A 58 6.35 0.46 -2.43
CA HIS A 58 5.32 0.83 -3.39
C HIS A 58 4.43 -0.37 -3.60
N ILE A 59 3.12 -0.25 -3.38
CA ILE A 59 2.12 -1.27 -3.71
C ILE A 59 1.23 -0.68 -4.78
N SER A 60 1.33 -1.16 -6.01
CA SER A 60 0.68 -0.54 -7.17
C SER A 60 -0.25 -1.51 -7.89
N ILE A 61 -1.51 -1.11 -8.03
CA ILE A 61 -2.53 -1.87 -8.73
C ILE A 61 -2.52 -1.46 -10.21
N ARG A 62 -2.20 -2.41 -11.09
CA ARG A 62 -2.11 -2.24 -12.55
C ARG A 62 -3.19 -3.05 -13.25
N ARG A 63 -4.41 -2.49 -13.33
CA ARG A 63 -5.58 -3.24 -13.84
C ARG A 63 -5.46 -3.61 -15.31
N LYS A 64 -4.94 -2.70 -16.17
CA LYS A 64 -4.67 -3.00 -17.59
C LYS A 64 -3.66 -4.14 -17.78
N GLU A 65 -2.70 -4.29 -16.87
CA GLU A 65 -1.66 -5.32 -16.92
C GLU A 65 -2.05 -6.60 -16.16
N ASN A 66 -3.23 -6.63 -15.53
CA ASN A 66 -3.64 -7.69 -14.59
C ASN A 66 -2.56 -8.00 -13.53
N ALA A 67 -1.91 -6.95 -13.01
CA ALA A 67 -0.78 -7.10 -12.11
C ALA A 67 -0.90 -6.23 -10.86
N VAL A 68 -0.28 -6.69 -9.79
CA VAL A 68 0.13 -5.85 -8.66
C VAL A 68 1.64 -5.78 -8.65
N VAL A 69 2.18 -4.57 -8.61
CA VAL A 69 3.61 -4.27 -8.67
C VAL A 69 4.09 -3.81 -7.30
N PHE A 70 5.18 -4.40 -6.84
CA PHE A 70 5.91 -4.03 -5.63
C PHE A 70 7.29 -3.49 -5.98
N ASN A 71 7.69 -2.37 -5.35
CA ASN A 71 8.99 -1.76 -5.61
C ASN A 71 9.45 -0.82 -4.50
N SER A 72 10.68 -0.30 -4.62
CA SER A 72 11.25 0.78 -3.81
C SER A 72 11.92 1.80 -4.73
N LYS A 73 12.04 3.03 -4.25
CA LYS A 73 12.73 4.11 -4.97
C LYS A 73 13.35 5.09 -3.97
N THR A 74 14.64 5.38 -4.10
CA THR A 74 15.26 6.46 -3.34
C THR A 74 14.87 7.83 -3.92
N ALA A 75 14.85 8.88 -3.11
CA ALA A 75 14.37 10.21 -3.48
C ALA A 75 14.97 10.74 -4.79
N ASN A 76 16.27 10.52 -4.98
CA ASN A 76 17.03 10.96 -6.16
C ASN A 76 17.41 9.81 -7.10
N GLY A 77 16.88 8.61 -6.88
CA GLY A 77 17.20 7.42 -7.66
C GLY A 77 16.11 7.03 -8.64
N ASN A 78 16.38 5.93 -9.34
CA ASN A 78 15.41 5.27 -10.19
C ASN A 78 14.62 4.23 -9.39
N TRP A 79 13.48 3.80 -9.95
CA TRP A 79 12.79 2.60 -9.48
C TRP A 79 13.73 1.39 -9.54
N GLY A 80 13.66 0.52 -8.52
CA GLY A 80 14.34 -0.77 -8.57
C GLY A 80 13.67 -1.76 -9.53
N ALA A 81 14.13 -3.01 -9.53
CA ALA A 81 13.47 -4.08 -10.28
C ALA A 81 12.06 -4.35 -9.73
N GLU A 82 11.06 -4.45 -10.59
CA GLU A 82 9.69 -4.72 -10.14
C GLU A 82 9.53 -6.16 -9.65
N GLU A 83 8.81 -6.34 -8.55
CA GLU A 83 8.25 -7.64 -8.16
C GLU A 83 6.75 -7.62 -8.46
N ARG A 84 6.21 -8.71 -9.00
CA ARG A 84 4.86 -8.73 -9.57
C ARG A 84 4.09 -9.97 -9.12
N ILE A 85 2.80 -9.78 -8.82
CA ILE A 85 1.83 -10.86 -8.69
C ILE A 85 0.64 -10.59 -9.62
N VAL A 86 -0.16 -11.62 -9.88
CA VAL A 86 -1.39 -11.51 -10.68
C VAL A 86 -2.48 -10.81 -9.87
N LEU A 87 -3.17 -9.82 -10.45
CA LEU A 87 -4.25 -9.08 -9.79
C LEU A 87 -5.56 -9.86 -9.75
N LYS A 88 -5.89 -10.59 -10.82
CA LYS A 88 -7.10 -11.41 -10.88
C LYS A 88 -7.10 -12.45 -9.75
N GLY A 89 -8.10 -12.37 -8.88
CA GLY A 89 -8.25 -13.25 -7.72
C GLY A 89 -7.37 -12.88 -6.53
N ALA A 90 -6.66 -11.74 -6.57
CA ALA A 90 -5.85 -11.27 -5.45
C ALA A 90 -6.70 -10.70 -4.29
N PHE A 91 -7.93 -10.27 -4.58
CA PHE A 91 -8.92 -9.82 -3.60
C PHE A 91 -10.11 -10.79 -3.58
N SER A 92 -10.67 -10.98 -2.38
CA SER A 92 -11.72 -11.96 -2.08
C SER A 92 -13.12 -11.34 -1.99
N GLY A 93 -13.25 -10.01 -1.87
CA GLY A 93 -14.58 -9.39 -1.78
C GLY A 93 -14.60 -7.86 -1.66
N PRO A 94 -15.79 -7.28 -1.45
CA PRO A 94 -16.00 -5.82 -1.47
C PRO A 94 -15.45 -5.07 -0.24
N ASN A 95 -15.25 -5.76 0.89
CA ASN A 95 -14.63 -5.19 2.08
C ASN A 95 -13.11 -5.34 2.00
N THR A 96 -12.51 -4.58 1.08
CA THR A 96 -11.11 -4.77 0.72
C THR A 96 -10.17 -4.25 1.78
N THR A 97 -9.20 -5.08 2.15
CA THR A 97 -8.06 -4.67 2.98
C THR A 97 -6.74 -4.90 2.28
N ILE A 98 -5.80 -3.98 2.53
CA ILE A 98 -4.38 -4.18 2.26
C ILE A 98 -3.68 -4.09 3.60
N THR A 99 -3.04 -5.16 4.03
CA THR A 99 -2.27 -5.20 5.28
C THR A 99 -0.79 -5.29 4.97
N VAL A 100 0.01 -4.50 5.68
CA VAL A 100 1.46 -4.61 5.67
C VAL A 100 1.96 -4.92 7.07
N TYR A 101 2.63 -6.04 7.23
CA TYR A 101 3.31 -6.43 8.46
C TYR A 101 4.83 -6.31 8.28
N ASN A 102 5.49 -5.57 9.18
CA ASN A 102 6.92 -5.28 9.13
C ASN A 102 7.71 -6.30 9.96
N HIS A 103 8.42 -7.21 9.30
CA HIS A 103 9.28 -8.22 9.95
C HIS A 103 10.69 -7.70 10.25
N GLY A 104 10.98 -6.42 10.00
CA GLY A 104 12.30 -5.83 10.15
C GLY A 104 13.10 -5.84 8.86
N ASP A 105 13.40 -7.02 8.31
CA ASP A 105 14.16 -7.20 7.05
C ASP A 105 13.25 -7.23 5.80
N ARG A 106 11.96 -7.52 5.97
CA ARG A 106 10.96 -7.59 4.89
C ARG A 106 9.58 -7.09 5.32
N PHE A 107 8.75 -6.81 4.34
CA PHE A 107 7.32 -6.58 4.51
C PHE A 107 6.55 -7.81 4.05
N GLN A 108 5.63 -8.29 4.88
CA GLN A 108 4.59 -9.24 4.46
C GLN A 108 3.37 -8.45 4.04
N ILE A 109 2.88 -8.68 2.82
CA ILE A 109 1.71 -8.01 2.27
C ILE A 109 0.56 -9.00 2.21
N LEU A 110 -0.59 -8.59 2.73
CA LEU A 110 -1.81 -9.37 2.69
C LEU A 110 -2.92 -8.57 2.02
N PHE A 111 -3.70 -9.22 1.17
CA PHE A 111 -4.95 -8.69 0.64
C PHE A 111 -6.10 -9.50 1.22
N ASP A 112 -7.08 -8.80 1.78
CA ASP A 112 -8.21 -9.42 2.49
C ASP A 112 -7.74 -10.45 3.53
N TYR A 113 -6.67 -10.10 4.24
CA TYR A 113 -5.99 -10.92 5.24
C TYR A 113 -5.37 -12.23 4.74
N HIS A 114 -5.30 -12.45 3.42
CA HIS A 114 -4.54 -13.52 2.79
C HIS A 114 -3.17 -13.02 2.35
N THR A 115 -2.10 -13.70 2.75
CA THR A 115 -0.75 -13.32 2.33
C THR A 115 -0.58 -13.50 0.83
N VAL A 116 -0.22 -12.42 0.15
CA VAL A 116 -0.02 -12.42 -1.31
C VAL A 116 1.44 -12.26 -1.71
N HIS A 117 2.26 -11.66 -0.84
CA HIS A 117 3.68 -11.43 -1.15
C HIS A 117 4.53 -11.19 0.09
N TYR A 118 5.82 -11.54 0.00
CA TYR A 118 6.86 -11.11 0.93
C TYR A 118 7.89 -10.27 0.16
N TYR A 119 8.00 -9.00 0.51
CA TYR A 119 8.88 -8.04 -0.13
C TYR A 119 10.11 -7.75 0.74
N ASN A 120 11.29 -8.18 0.30
CA ASN A 120 12.54 -7.90 1.01
C ASN A 120 12.85 -6.40 0.95
N LYS A 121 13.16 -5.78 2.09
CA LYS A 121 13.45 -4.34 2.13
C LYS A 121 14.72 -4.03 1.35
N ARG A 122 14.60 -3.07 0.44
CA ARG A 122 15.74 -2.55 -0.33
C ARG A 122 16.34 -1.29 0.28
N ILE A 123 15.57 -0.59 1.12
CA ILE A 123 15.99 0.60 1.86
C ILE A 123 15.77 0.32 3.35
N GLN A 124 16.84 0.41 4.13
CA GLN A 124 16.84 0.11 5.57
C GLN A 124 16.45 1.35 6.37
N ALA A 125 15.15 1.64 6.40
CA ALA A 125 14.56 2.71 7.19
C ALA A 125 13.17 2.31 7.72
N ASN A 126 12.66 3.06 8.69
CA ASN A 126 11.27 2.94 9.14
C ASN A 126 10.42 3.97 8.40
N ALA A 127 9.21 3.57 7.98
CA ALA A 127 8.32 4.51 7.33
C ALA A 127 7.80 5.53 8.34
N ASP A 128 7.83 6.81 7.99
CA ASP A 128 7.29 7.92 8.78
C ASP A 128 6.11 8.60 8.08
N ASN A 129 5.87 8.24 6.81
CA ASN A 129 4.79 8.77 6.00
C ASN A 129 4.11 7.65 5.18
N VAL A 130 2.84 7.86 4.87
CA VAL A 130 2.06 7.02 3.96
C VAL A 130 1.42 7.91 2.90
N SER A 131 1.46 7.49 1.63
CA SER A 131 0.81 8.24 0.55
C SER A 131 -0.06 7.36 -0.33
N TYR A 132 -1.09 7.96 -0.90
CA TYR A 132 -2.03 7.30 -1.81
C TYR A 132 -2.12 8.12 -3.08
N ASN A 133 -1.61 7.59 -4.20
CA ASN A 133 -1.44 8.33 -5.44
C ASN A 133 -1.97 7.54 -6.63
N ARG A 134 -2.20 8.24 -7.73
CA ARG A 134 -2.48 7.66 -9.04
C ARG A 134 -1.66 8.34 -10.12
N ASN A 135 -1.59 7.74 -11.31
CA ASN A 135 -1.21 8.54 -12.48
C ASN A 135 -2.30 9.62 -12.73
N PRO A 136 -1.92 10.79 -13.27
CA PRO A 136 -2.83 11.92 -13.43
C PRO A 136 -4.14 11.55 -14.11
N ASP A 137 -5.24 12.09 -13.57
CA ASP A 137 -6.61 11.98 -14.08
C ASP A 137 -7.20 10.56 -14.18
N GLN A 138 -6.57 9.53 -13.60
CA GLN A 138 -7.11 8.16 -13.57
C GLN A 138 -8.12 7.93 -12.43
N THR A 139 -9.13 7.07 -12.56
CA THR A 139 -9.98 6.71 -11.41
C THR A 139 -9.32 5.60 -10.57
N PRO A 140 -9.23 5.72 -9.23
CA PRO A 140 -8.63 4.67 -8.42
C PRO A 140 -9.52 3.41 -8.32
N PRO A 141 -8.95 2.23 -8.03
CA PRO A 141 -9.71 1.03 -7.71
C PRO A 141 -10.27 1.02 -6.29
N PHE A 142 -9.82 1.93 -5.41
CA PHE A 142 -10.22 2.00 -4.01
C PHE A 142 -10.99 3.29 -3.71
N SER A 143 -11.69 3.30 -2.59
CA SER A 143 -12.38 4.45 -2.02
C SER A 143 -11.44 5.64 -1.80
N ASN A 144 -12.00 6.84 -1.97
CA ASN A 144 -11.37 8.10 -1.62
C ASN A 144 -12.31 8.86 -0.65
N PRO A 145 -11.94 9.05 0.63
CA PRO A 145 -10.67 8.68 1.26
C PRO A 145 -10.46 7.17 1.41
N LEU A 146 -9.19 6.78 1.52
CA LEU A 146 -8.76 5.48 2.01
C LEU A 146 -8.53 5.58 3.52
N ALA A 147 -9.19 4.73 4.30
CA ALA A 147 -9.01 4.70 5.74
C ALA A 147 -7.86 3.74 6.08
N PHE A 148 -7.04 4.05 7.09
CA PHE A 148 -6.06 3.08 7.57
C PHE A 148 -5.77 3.19 9.07
N SER A 149 -5.41 2.06 9.67
CA SER A 149 -5.03 1.95 11.07
C SER A 149 -3.60 1.45 11.19
N THR A 150 -2.86 1.98 12.16
CA THR A 150 -1.52 1.50 12.53
C THR A 150 -1.51 0.91 13.94
N TYR A 151 -0.77 -0.18 14.09
CA TYR A 151 -0.54 -0.89 15.34
C TYR A 151 0.95 -1.09 15.52
N SER A 152 1.47 -0.89 16.73
CA SER A 152 2.90 -1.06 17.00
C SER A 152 3.33 -2.52 17.12
N SER A 153 2.37 -3.44 17.27
CA SER A 153 2.60 -4.88 17.30
C SER A 153 1.32 -5.67 17.01
N LEU A 154 1.45 -6.96 16.70
CA LEU A 154 0.31 -7.88 16.61
C LEU A 154 -0.51 -7.92 17.90
N ALA A 155 0.15 -7.94 19.06
CA ALA A 155 -0.53 -7.91 20.36
C ALA A 155 -1.43 -6.67 20.51
N LYS A 156 -0.99 -5.51 20.01
CA LYS A 156 -1.78 -4.28 20.03
C LYS A 156 -2.92 -4.26 19.01
N MET A 157 -2.87 -5.10 17.98
CA MET A 157 -3.97 -5.26 17.04
C MET A 157 -5.07 -6.14 17.64
N VAL A 158 -4.69 -7.26 18.26
CA VAL A 158 -5.63 -8.25 18.84
C VAL A 158 -6.25 -7.76 20.15
N ALA A 159 -5.51 -7.03 20.99
CA ALA A 159 -5.99 -6.59 22.30
C ALA A 159 -7.01 -5.44 22.28
N ASN A 160 -7.62 -5.09 21.14
CA ASN A 160 -8.70 -4.09 21.08
C ASN A 160 -10.11 -4.72 21.19
N ASP A 161 -10.21 -5.97 21.67
CA ASP A 161 -11.46 -6.69 21.94
C ASP A 161 -11.95 -6.59 23.40
N ASP A 162 -11.39 -5.69 24.22
CA ASP A 162 -11.84 -5.42 25.61
C ASP A 162 -12.39 -4.00 25.80
#